data_AF-A0A4S1WEN0-F1
#
_entry.id   AF-A0A4S1WEN0-F1
#
_cell.length_a   1.000
_cell.length_b   1.000
_cell.length_c   1.000
_cell.angle_alpha   90.00
_cell.angle_beta   90.00
_cell.angle_gamma   90.00
#
_symmetry.space_group_name_H-M   'P 1'
#
loop_
_entity.id
_entity.type
_entity.pdbx_description
1 polymer ?
#
loop_
_entity_poly.entity_id
_entity_poly.type
_entity_poly.pdbx_seq_one_letter_code
_entity_poly.pdbx_strand_id
1 'polypeptide(L)'
;MNLSRVAIACAAPILLSFSVSSAPAFAQASTPTAFERAMLAELDDATRADVERRATAGNTVKGVIGTILMNNYYKAGARRPGHPVTVVAIDFSLGAVVFQRAPNVFELRRFDPRTLRMR
;
A
#
# COMPACT_ATOMS: atom_id res chain seq x y z
N MET A 1 11.41 -67.28 -39.96
CA MET A 1 11.36 -65.87 -40.40
C MET A 1 10.01 -65.63 -41.04
N ASN A 2 9.17 -64.80 -40.42
CA ASN A 2 8.02 -64.14 -41.05
C ASN A 2 7.70 -62.89 -40.22
N LEU A 3 7.87 -61.74 -40.86
CA LEU A 3 7.77 -60.40 -40.30
C LEU A 3 6.32 -59.94 -40.34
N SER A 4 5.67 -59.87 -39.19
CA SER A 4 4.35 -59.26 -39.05
C SER A 4 4.49 -57.75 -38.98
N ARG A 5 4.01 -57.08 -40.03
CA ARG A 5 3.85 -55.62 -40.11
C ARG A 5 2.86 -55.15 -39.06
N VAL A 6 3.29 -54.29 -38.14
CA VAL A 6 2.41 -53.52 -37.27
C VAL A 6 2.59 -52.05 -37.61
N ALA A 7 1.63 -51.51 -38.35
CA ALA A 7 1.48 -50.07 -38.57
C ALA A 7 0.62 -49.52 -37.43
N ILE A 8 1.16 -48.61 -36.63
CA ILE A 8 0.38 -47.82 -35.67
C ILE A 8 0.58 -46.36 -36.05
N ALA A 9 -0.55 -45.76 -36.44
CA ALA A 9 -0.68 -44.42 -36.96
C ALA A 9 -0.33 -43.35 -35.91
N CYS A 10 0.30 -42.28 -36.38
CA CYS A 10 0.49 -41.03 -35.66
C CYS A 10 -0.85 -40.44 -35.23
N ALA A 11 -1.11 -40.39 -33.93
CA ALA A 11 -2.14 -39.52 -33.36
C ALA A 11 -1.45 -38.48 -32.48
N ALA A 12 -1.26 -37.29 -33.04
CA ALA A 12 -0.77 -36.13 -32.33
C ALA A 12 -1.82 -35.70 -31.28
N PRO A 13 -1.47 -35.53 -29.99
CA PRO A 13 -2.35 -34.85 -29.07
C PRO A 13 -2.32 -33.34 -29.36
N ILE A 14 -3.44 -32.84 -29.87
CA ILE A 14 -3.69 -31.41 -30.08
C ILE A 14 -3.74 -30.73 -28.71
N LEU A 15 -2.90 -29.69 -28.59
CA LEU A 15 -2.77 -28.75 -27.48
C LEU A 15 -4.14 -28.15 -27.08
N LEU A 16 -4.61 -28.44 -25.86
CA LEU A 16 -5.64 -27.67 -25.18
C LEU A 16 -4.95 -26.66 -24.25
N SER A 17 -4.45 -25.59 -24.85
CA SER A 17 -3.99 -24.40 -24.12
C SER A 17 -5.22 -23.68 -23.55
N PHE A 18 -5.54 -23.95 -22.29
CA PHE A 18 -6.47 -23.11 -21.52
C PHE A 18 -5.79 -21.76 -21.23
N SER A 19 -5.91 -20.82 -22.16
CA SER A 19 -5.63 -19.41 -21.90
C SER A 19 -6.72 -18.84 -21.00
N VAL A 20 -6.55 -19.01 -19.68
CA VAL A 20 -7.26 -18.19 -18.69
C VAL A 20 -6.83 -16.75 -18.92
N SER A 21 -7.66 -16.02 -19.66
CA SER A 21 -7.57 -14.58 -19.78
C SER A 21 -8.04 -13.98 -18.45
N SER A 22 -7.13 -13.86 -17.49
CA SER A 22 -7.35 -13.07 -16.29
C SER A 22 -7.46 -11.61 -16.73
N ALA A 23 -8.70 -11.16 -16.95
CA ALA A 23 -8.99 -9.76 -17.18
C ALA A 23 -8.33 -8.93 -16.05
N PRO A 24 -7.62 -7.83 -16.37
CA PRO A 24 -7.09 -6.96 -15.34
C PRO A 24 -8.28 -6.40 -14.56
N ALA A 25 -8.45 -6.84 -13.32
CA ALA A 25 -9.36 -6.20 -12.39
C ALA A 25 -8.81 -4.80 -12.15
N PHE A 26 -9.35 -3.81 -12.84
CA PHE A 26 -9.08 -2.40 -12.54
C PHE A 26 -9.54 -2.15 -11.10
N ALA A 27 -8.57 -2.01 -10.19
CA ALA A 27 -8.84 -1.63 -8.81
C ALA A 27 -9.59 -0.29 -8.83
N GLN A 28 -10.87 -0.29 -8.41
CA GLN A 28 -11.66 0.92 -8.28
C GLN A 28 -10.90 1.92 -7.40
N ALA A 29 -10.66 3.11 -7.94
CA ALA A 29 -10.12 4.21 -7.15
C ALA A 29 -11.08 4.47 -5.98
N SER A 30 -10.61 4.28 -4.75
CA SER A 30 -11.40 4.56 -3.55
C SER A 30 -11.70 6.06 -3.51
N THR A 31 -12.98 6.42 -3.66
CA THR A 31 -13.41 7.81 -3.44
C THR A 31 -13.11 8.21 -1.99
N PRO A 32 -12.42 9.34 -1.74
CA PRO A 32 -12.09 9.76 -0.38
C PRO A 32 -13.34 9.90 0.48
N THR A 33 -13.30 9.30 1.67
CA THR A 33 -14.34 9.50 2.68
C THR A 33 -14.40 10.96 3.15
N ALA A 34 -15.48 11.37 3.83
CA ALA A 34 -15.56 12.72 4.40
C ALA A 34 -14.37 13.04 5.34
N PHE A 35 -13.94 12.04 6.11
CA PHE A 35 -12.78 12.13 6.98
C PHE A 35 -11.47 12.32 6.20
N GLU A 36 -11.27 11.57 5.11
CA GLU A 36 -10.09 11.73 4.27
C GLU A 36 -10.06 13.06 3.52
N ARG A 37 -11.22 13.59 3.13
CA ARG A 37 -11.31 14.95 2.59
C ARG A 37 -10.90 16.00 3.62
N ALA A 38 -11.31 15.82 4.88
CA ALA A 38 -10.87 16.70 5.97
C ALA A 38 -9.35 16.59 6.18
N MET A 39 -8.78 15.39 6.15
CA MET A 39 -7.33 15.20 6.21
C MET A 39 -6.59 15.93 5.09
N LEU A 40 -7.08 15.83 3.85
CA LEU A 40 -6.49 16.54 2.70
C LEU A 40 -6.58 18.07 2.85
N ALA A 41 -7.66 18.58 3.46
CA ALA A 41 -7.85 20.02 3.67
C ALA A 41 -6.82 20.64 4.64
N GLU A 42 -6.31 19.86 5.60
CA GLU A 42 -5.28 20.31 6.55
C GLU A 42 -3.87 20.43 5.92
N LEU A 43 -3.63 19.69 4.83
CA LEU A 43 -2.34 19.68 4.14
C LEU A 43 -2.10 20.99 3.40
N ASP A 44 -0.83 21.38 3.23
CA ASP A 44 -0.48 22.37 2.23
C ASP A 44 -0.64 21.81 0.80
N ASP A 45 -0.64 22.68 -0.21
CA ASP A 45 -0.97 22.27 -1.58
C ASP A 45 0.02 21.25 -2.16
N ALA A 46 1.30 21.39 -1.84
CA ALA A 46 2.34 20.47 -2.31
C ALA A 46 2.19 19.07 -1.68
N THR A 47 1.97 19.02 -0.37
CA THR A 47 1.77 17.76 0.38
C THR A 47 0.46 17.12 -0.01
N ARG A 48 -0.62 17.90 -0.20
CA ARG A 48 -1.91 17.43 -0.69
C ARG A 48 -1.77 16.76 -2.06
N ALA A 49 -1.12 17.44 -3.02
CA ALA A 49 -0.91 16.89 -4.36
C ALA A 49 -0.09 15.59 -4.33
N ASP A 50 0.93 15.50 -3.47
CA ASP A 50 1.71 14.27 -3.30
C ASP A 50 0.86 13.12 -2.72
N VAL A 51 0.01 13.41 -1.73
CA VAL A 51 -0.88 12.42 -1.14
C VAL A 51 -1.92 11.94 -2.15
N GLU A 52 -2.59 12.84 -2.85
CA GLU A 52 -3.60 12.52 -3.87
C GLU A 52 -3.01 11.69 -5.00
N ARG A 53 -1.81 12.05 -5.48
CA ARG A 53 -1.08 11.29 -6.51
C ARG A 53 -0.81 9.85 -6.08
N ARG A 54 -0.48 9.63 -4.81
CA ARG A 54 -0.19 8.29 -4.26
C ARG A 54 -1.44 7.52 -3.84
N ALA A 55 -2.54 8.21 -3.53
CA ALA A 55 -3.83 7.63 -3.14
C ALA A 55 -4.60 7.09 -4.36
N THR A 56 -3.92 6.30 -5.17
CA THR A 56 -4.41 5.66 -6.38
C THR A 56 -4.13 4.16 -6.33
N ALA A 57 -4.71 3.38 -7.25
CA ALA A 57 -4.49 1.93 -7.36
C ALA A 57 -4.74 1.15 -6.06
N GLY A 58 -5.81 1.49 -5.34
CA GLY A 58 -6.20 0.82 -4.08
C GLY A 58 -5.54 1.39 -2.81
N ASN A 59 -4.65 2.38 -2.94
CA ASN A 59 -4.14 3.13 -1.79
C ASN A 59 -5.13 4.20 -1.34
N THR A 60 -5.42 4.24 -0.04
CA THR A 60 -6.29 5.26 0.56
C THR A 60 -5.48 6.46 1.03
N VAL A 61 -6.12 7.63 1.14
CA VAL A 61 -5.49 8.86 1.68
C VAL A 61 -4.91 8.59 3.06
N LYS A 62 -5.68 7.94 3.94
CA LYS A 62 -5.23 7.58 5.29
C LYS A 62 -3.99 6.67 5.26
N GLY A 63 -3.98 5.66 4.38
CA GLY A 63 -2.85 4.73 4.24
C GLY A 63 -1.57 5.42 3.74
N VAL A 64 -1.72 6.33 2.76
CA VAL A 64 -0.62 7.13 2.24
C VAL A 64 -0.06 8.05 3.32
N ILE A 65 -0.90 8.80 4.03
CA ILE A 65 -0.48 9.68 5.13
C ILE A 65 0.25 8.88 6.22
N GLY A 66 -0.31 7.74 6.64
CA GLY A 66 0.35 6.87 7.63
C GLY A 66 1.74 6.41 7.18
N THR A 67 1.88 6.06 5.90
CA THR A 67 3.17 5.68 5.31
C THR A 67 4.16 6.85 5.29
N ILE A 68 3.71 8.07 4.94
CA ILE A 68 4.56 9.27 4.95
C ILE A 68 5.03 9.58 6.37
N LEU A 69 4.14 9.55 7.36
CA LEU A 69 4.48 9.80 8.77
C LEU A 69 5.48 8.77 9.30
N MET A 70 5.28 7.49 8.97
CA MET A 70 6.22 6.42 9.33
C MET A 70 7.60 6.62 8.69
N ASN A 71 7.65 6.97 7.40
CA ASN A 71 8.91 7.26 6.71
C ASN A 71 9.62 8.48 7.31
N ASN A 72 8.88 9.53 7.64
CA ASN A 72 9.43 10.72 8.29
C ASN A 72 9.92 10.43 9.71
N TYR A 73 9.25 9.54 10.45
CA TYR A 73 9.70 9.04 11.75
C TYR A 73 11.05 8.30 11.63
N TYR A 74 11.22 7.42 10.65
CA TYR A 74 12.51 6.77 10.40
C TYR A 74 13.61 7.77 10.04
N LYS A 75 13.32 8.73 9.16
CA LYS A 75 14.27 9.79 8.77
C LYS A 75 14.70 10.68 9.93
N ALA A 76 13.81 10.92 10.90
CA ALA A 76 14.08 11.75 12.07
C ALA A 76 14.89 11.04 13.18
N GLY A 77 15.49 9.87 12.91
CA GLY A 77 16.25 9.13 13.89
C GLY A 77 15.36 8.29 14.81
N ALA A 78 14.51 7.43 14.23
CA ALA A 78 13.69 6.49 14.98
C ALA A 78 14.52 5.74 16.03
N ARG A 79 13.94 5.56 17.23
CA ARG A 79 14.66 5.00 18.39
C ARG A 79 15.11 3.54 18.20
N ARG A 80 14.50 2.81 17.26
CA ARG A 80 14.78 1.40 16.93
C ARG A 80 14.59 1.16 15.43
N PRO A 81 15.55 1.56 14.58
CA PRO A 81 15.45 1.32 13.15
C PRO A 81 15.43 -0.19 12.86
N GLY A 82 14.66 -0.63 11.86
CA GLY A 82 14.60 -2.04 11.42
C GLY A 82 13.58 -2.92 12.15
N HIS A 83 12.89 -2.42 13.18
CA HIS A 83 11.78 -3.13 13.80
C HIS A 83 10.44 -2.76 13.18
N PRO A 84 9.42 -3.65 13.19
CA PRO A 84 8.09 -3.30 12.72
C PRO A 84 7.53 -2.12 13.52
N VAL A 85 7.07 -1.10 12.79
CA VAL A 85 6.37 0.05 13.36
C VAL A 85 5.03 0.17 12.63
N THR A 86 3.98 0.40 13.39
CA THR A 86 2.64 0.59 12.84
C THR A 86 2.07 1.90 13.33
N VAL A 87 1.46 2.67 12.43
CA VAL A 87 0.66 3.83 12.81
C VAL A 87 -0.69 3.33 13.33
N VAL A 88 -0.98 3.55 14.61
CA VAL A 88 -2.22 3.09 15.24
C VAL A 88 -3.25 4.20 15.41
N ALA A 89 -2.81 5.45 15.51
CA ALA A 89 -3.68 6.62 15.57
C ALA A 89 -2.99 7.86 14.99
N ILE A 90 -3.79 8.75 14.40
CA ILE A 90 -3.36 10.06 13.90
C ILE A 90 -4.40 11.08 14.36
N ASP A 91 -3.94 12.12 15.04
CA ASP A 91 -4.73 13.28 15.43
C ASP A 91 -4.17 14.52 14.72
N PHE A 92 -4.90 15.00 13.72
CA PHE A 92 -4.50 16.17 12.92
C PHE A 92 -4.66 17.47 13.71
N SER A 93 -5.68 17.59 14.55
CA SER A 93 -5.92 18.78 15.37
C SER A 93 -4.78 19.03 16.37
N LEU A 94 -4.21 17.95 16.90
CA LEU A 94 -3.07 18.01 17.81
C LEU A 94 -1.71 17.87 17.10
N GLY A 95 -1.67 17.61 15.79
CA GLY A 95 -0.44 17.26 15.08
C GLY A 95 0.31 16.12 15.75
N ALA A 96 -0.38 15.04 16.09
CA ALA A 96 0.16 13.92 16.84
C ALA A 96 -0.12 12.57 16.18
N VAL A 97 0.89 11.71 16.14
CA VAL A 97 0.79 10.34 15.63
C VAL A 97 1.24 9.38 16.71
N VAL A 98 0.52 8.27 16.85
CA VAL A 98 0.90 7.19 17.76
C VAL A 98 1.44 6.03 16.93
N PHE A 99 2.69 5.68 17.21
CA PHE A 99 3.37 4.52 16.65
C PHE A 99 3.36 3.38 17.66
N GLN A 100 2.94 2.20 17.23
CA GLN A 100 3.18 0.96 17.97
C GLN A 100 4.48 0.34 17.47
N ARG A 101 5.42 0.07 18.39
CA ARG A 101 6.74 -0.50 18.05
C ARG A 101 6.91 -1.96 18.51
N ALA A 102 6.05 -2.40 19.42
CA ALA A 102 5.97 -3.77 19.94
C ALA A 102 4.59 -3.94 20.61
N PRO A 103 4.18 -5.16 20.99
CA PRO A 103 2.98 -5.36 21.81
C PRO A 103 3.02 -4.45 23.04
N ASN A 104 1.96 -3.63 23.21
CA ASN A 104 1.81 -2.68 24.32
C ASN A 104 2.90 -1.60 24.43
N VAL A 105 3.73 -1.40 23.40
CA VAL A 105 4.75 -0.32 23.39
C VAL A 105 4.33 0.73 22.36
N PHE A 106 3.79 1.83 22.87
CA PHE A 106 3.31 2.97 22.09
C PHE A 106 4.24 4.17 22.23
N GLU A 107 4.43 4.91 21.15
CA GLU A 107 5.17 6.18 21.12
C GLU A 107 4.32 7.26 20.48
N LEU A 108 4.07 8.31 21.23
CA LEU A 108 3.49 9.55 20.71
C LEU A 108 4.61 10.39 20.07
N ARG A 109 4.41 10.81 18.82
CA ARG A 109 5.27 11.78 18.14
C ARG A 109 4.46 12.95 17.65
N ARG A 110 5.05 14.14 17.73
CA ARG A 110 4.48 15.35 17.13
C ARG A 110 4.91 15.45 15.68
N PHE A 111 4.02 15.95 14.85
CA PHE A 111 4.27 16.24 13.46
C PHE A 111 3.59 17.57 13.08
N ASP A 112 4.02 18.14 11.97
CA ASP A 112 3.36 19.29 11.36
C ASP A 112 2.21 18.82 10.46
N PRO A 113 0.93 19.17 10.75
CA PRO A 113 -0.20 18.74 9.95
C PRO A 113 -0.14 19.14 8.47
N ARG A 114 0.52 20.25 8.15
CA ARG A 114 0.55 20.77 6.77
C ARG A 114 1.55 20.02 5.90
N THR A 115 2.68 19.63 6.49
CA THR A 115 3.83 19.04 5.77
C THR A 115 4.11 17.58 6.11
N LEU A 116 3.42 17.03 7.12
CA LEU A 116 3.60 15.69 7.69
C LEU A 116 5.01 15.41 8.25
N ARG A 117 5.84 16.44 8.46
CA ARG A 117 7.19 16.31 9.00
C ARG A 117 7.18 16.11 10.51
N MET A 118 8.06 15.27 11.03
CA MET A 118 8.24 15.11 12.47
C MET A 118 8.77 16.39 13.10
N ARG A 119 8.30 16.69 14.31
CA ARG A 119 8.79 17.77 15.17
C ARG A 119 9.63 17.21 16.33
#